data_AF-A0A8X6KL33-F1
#
_entry.id   AF-A0A8X6KL33-F1
#
_cell.length_a   1.000
_cell.length_b   1.000
_cell.length_c   1.000
_cell.angle_alpha   90.00
_cell.angle_beta   90.00
_cell.angle_gamma   90.00
#
_symmetry.space_group_name_H-M   'P 1'
#
loop_
_entity.id
_entity.type
_entity.pdbx_description
1 polymer ?
#
loop_
_entity_poly.entity_id
_entity_poly.type
_entity_poly.pdbx_seq_one_letter_code
_entity_poly.pdbx_strand_id
1 'polypeptide(L)' 'MIATAVFAADCPETPCKHEKVCVREQGSNFCVHPAEKDKACTKESKKNGVYENQPPCDAGLTCDTSLTVPVCK' A
#
# COMPACT_ATOMS: atom_id res chain seq x y z
N MET A 1 -15.55 17.46 -8.70
CA MET A 1 -15.15 16.17 -8.10
C MET A 1 -13.65 16.25 -7.85
N ILE A 2 -13.22 15.94 -6.63
CA ILE A 2 -11.88 16.26 -6.11
C ILE A 2 -10.93 15.14 -6.58
N ALA A 3 -10.09 15.40 -7.57
CA ALA A 3 -9.00 14.50 -7.92
C ALA A 3 -7.75 14.97 -7.15
N THR A 4 -7.59 14.41 -5.96
CA THR A 4 -6.41 14.55 -5.12
C THR A 4 -5.16 14.22 -5.94
N ALA A 5 -4.19 15.14 -5.96
CA ALA A 5 -3.01 15.09 -6.81
C ALA A 5 -2.28 13.73 -6.75
N VAL A 6 -2.39 12.96 -7.83
CA VAL A 6 -1.71 11.68 -8.01
C VAL A 6 -0.33 11.99 -8.58
N PHE A 7 0.66 12.16 -7.71
CA PHE A 7 2.06 12.22 -8.14
C PHE A 7 2.47 10.81 -8.59
N ALA A 8 2.58 10.63 -9.91
CA ALA A 8 3.20 9.44 -10.51
C ALA A 8 4.64 9.35 -10.01
N ALA A 9 4.88 8.50 -9.01
CA ALA A 9 6.22 8.23 -8.49
C ALA A 9 6.56 6.80 -8.88
N ASP A 10 7.36 6.66 -9.93
CA ASP A 10 7.82 5.38 -10.45
C ASP A 10 8.74 4.73 -9.39
N CYS A 11 8.28 3.67 -8.73
CA CYS A 11 8.98 3.09 -7.58
C CYS A 11 9.84 1.89 -7.94
N PRO A 12 11.16 2.05 -7.83
CA PRO A 12 12.03 0.94 -7.47
C PRO A 12 12.92 1.19 -6.23
N GLU A 13 13.43 2.41 -5.95
CA GLU A 13 14.42 2.56 -4.85
C GLU A 13 14.57 3.98 -4.23
N THR A 14 13.67 4.92 -4.52
CA THR A 14 13.52 6.11 -3.65
C THR A 14 12.43 5.79 -2.62
N PRO A 15 12.74 5.69 -1.32
CA PRO A 15 11.72 5.44 -0.32
C PRO A 15 10.72 6.59 -0.42
N CYS A 16 9.45 6.26 -0.63
CA CYS A 16 8.37 7.23 -0.51
C CYS A 16 8.64 8.11 0.73
N LYS A 17 8.79 9.43 0.54
CA LYS A 17 9.18 10.33 1.64
C LYS A 17 8.21 10.18 2.80
N HIS A 18 8.75 9.87 3.99
CA HIS A 18 8.05 9.61 5.26
C HIS A 18 7.08 8.42 5.21
N GLU A 19 7.25 7.43 6.10
CA GLU A 19 6.28 6.38 6.52
C GLU A 19 5.25 5.92 5.46
N LYS A 20 5.68 5.90 4.19
CA LYS A 20 4.85 5.61 3.02
C LYS A 20 5.47 4.44 2.31
N VAL A 21 4.61 3.68 1.67
CA VAL A 21 4.90 2.45 0.98
C VAL A 21 4.53 2.62 -0.48
N CYS A 22 5.28 1.96 -1.35
CA CYS A 22 4.94 2.01 -2.75
C CYS A 22 4.00 0.87 -3.12
N VAL A 23 2.87 1.21 -3.73
CA VAL A 23 1.85 0.29 -4.20
C VAL A 23 1.66 0.48 -5.70
N ARG A 24 1.58 -0.63 -6.42
CA ARG A 24 1.26 -0.65 -7.84
C ARG A 24 -0.21 -0.95 -8.04
N GLU A 25 -0.94 0.02 -8.56
CA GLU A 25 -2.34 -0.15 -8.97
C GLU A 25 -2.47 0.06 -10.48
N GLN A 26 -3.18 -0.84 -11.16
CA GLN A 26 -3.48 -0.76 -12.59
C GLN A 26 -2.23 -0.51 -13.48
N GLY A 27 -1.08 -1.04 -13.07
CA GLY A 27 0.19 -0.91 -13.80
C GLY A 27 1.01 0.34 -13.46
N SER A 28 0.48 1.27 -12.67
CA SER A 28 1.18 2.48 -12.20
C SER A 28 1.58 2.37 -10.73
N ASN A 29 2.73 2.93 -10.38
CA ASN A 29 3.27 2.93 -9.02
C ASN A 29 2.88 4.21 -8.28
N PHE A 30 2.48 4.06 -7.01
CA PHE A 30 1.99 5.12 -6.14
C PHE A 30 2.56 5.01 -4.74
N CYS A 31 2.98 6.14 -4.17
CA CYS A 31 3.37 6.22 -2.78
C CYS A 31 2.15 6.50 -1.91
N VAL A 32 1.71 5.50 -1.14
CA VAL A 32 0.55 5.60 -0.25
C VAL A 32 0.96 5.36 1.20
N HIS A 33 0.11 5.75 2.15
CA HIS A 33 0.32 5.36 3.54
C HIS A 33 0.01 3.87 3.73
N PRO A 34 0.67 3.20 4.68
CA PRO A 34 0.28 1.86 5.08
C PRO A 34 -1.19 1.83 5.55
N ALA A 35 -1.81 0.67 5.43
CA ALA A 35 -3.20 0.47 5.77
C ALA A 35 -3.41 0.58 7.30
N GLU A 36 -4.30 1.48 7.69
CA GLU A 36 -4.75 1.65 9.07
C GLU A 36 -5.68 0.51 9.50
N LYS A 37 -6.04 0.48 10.80
CA LYS A 37 -6.99 -0.50 11.34
C LYS A 37 -8.31 -0.50 10.57
N ASP A 38 -8.85 -1.67 10.29
CA ASP A 38 -10.06 -1.90 9.50
C ASP A 38 -9.96 -1.44 8.03
N LYS A 39 -8.77 -1.08 7.54
CA LYS A 39 -8.51 -0.84 6.11
C LYS A 39 -8.05 -2.10 5.42
N ALA A 40 -8.35 -2.16 4.13
CA ALA A 40 -7.97 -3.29 3.29
C ALA A 40 -6.44 -3.31 3.09
N CYS A 41 -5.84 -4.50 3.20
CA CYS A 41 -4.38 -4.68 3.19
C CYS A 41 -3.94 -5.84 2.31
N THR A 42 -2.65 -5.88 1.96
CA THR A 42 -2.05 -7.07 1.36
C THR A 42 -1.16 -7.82 2.36
N LYS A 43 -1.20 -9.15 2.30
CA LYS A 43 -0.20 -10.04 2.92
C LYS A 43 0.98 -10.30 1.97
N GLU A 44 0.86 -9.94 0.70
CA GLU A 44 1.95 -10.19 -0.24
C GLU A 44 3.20 -9.39 0.13
N SER A 45 4.32 -10.10 0.12
CA SER A 45 5.65 -9.50 0.30
C SER A 45 5.95 -8.57 -0.87
N LYS A 46 6.53 -7.40 -0.58
CA LYS A 46 6.91 -6.43 -1.61
C LYS A 46 7.74 -7.13 -2.70
N LYS A 47 7.35 -6.98 -3.95
CA LYS A 47 8.11 -7.47 -5.11
C LYS A 47 8.91 -6.30 -5.66
N ASN A 48 10.24 -6.41 -5.65
CA ASN A 48 11.13 -5.37 -6.16
C ASN A 48 10.89 -3.96 -5.55
N GLY A 49 10.60 -3.86 -4.26
CA GLY A 49 10.33 -2.55 -3.65
C GLY A 49 8.85 -2.15 -3.57
N VAL A 50 7.96 -2.87 -4.25
CA VAL A 50 6.58 -2.42 -4.51
C VAL A 50 5.57 -3.49 -4.10
N TYR A 51 4.47 -3.06 -3.49
CA TYR A 51 3.32 -3.91 -3.19
C TYR A 51 2.34 -3.90 -4.35
N GLU A 52 1.73 -5.01 -4.74
CA GLU A 52 0.71 -5.01 -5.80
C GLU A 52 -0.70 -4.86 -5.22
N ASN A 53 -1.51 -4.03 -5.88
CA ASN A 53 -2.89 -3.66 -5.57
C ASN A 53 -3.11 -2.94 -4.23
N GLN A 54 -2.53 -3.41 -3.13
CA GLN A 54 -2.81 -2.87 -1.79
C GLN A 54 -1.54 -2.67 -0.97
N PRO A 55 -1.52 -1.70 -0.05
CA PRO A 55 -0.42 -1.53 0.89
C PRO A 55 -0.42 -2.59 2.02
N PRO A 56 0.73 -2.80 2.69
CA PRO A 56 0.80 -3.52 3.95
C PRO A 56 0.11 -2.72 5.07
N CYS A 57 -0.16 -3.39 6.18
CA CYS A 57 -0.64 -2.74 7.40
C CYS A 57 0.42 -1.85 8.05
N ASP A 58 -0.05 -0.84 8.80
CA ASP A 58 0.80 0.03 9.61
C ASP A 58 1.55 -0.76 10.70
N ALA A 59 2.65 -0.20 11.19
CA ALA A 59 3.52 -0.86 12.15
C ALA A 59 2.75 -1.20 13.45
N GLY A 60 2.58 -2.50 13.71
CA GLY A 60 1.85 -3.00 14.88
C GLY A 60 0.45 -3.54 14.58
N LEU A 61 0.01 -3.48 13.32
CA LEU A 61 -1.22 -4.12 12.85
C LEU A 61 -0.90 -5.37 12.03
N THR A 62 -1.82 -6.33 12.04
CA THR A 62 -1.68 -7.58 11.28
C THR A 62 -2.74 -7.64 10.19
N CYS A 63 -2.34 -8.02 8.97
CA CYS A 63 -3.28 -8.20 7.87
C CYS A 63 -4.05 -9.52 8.05
N ASP A 64 -5.32 -9.42 8.47
CA ASP A 64 -6.24 -10.53 8.62
C ASP A 64 -6.87 -10.88 7.28
N THR A 65 -6.40 -11.97 6.68
CA THR A 65 -6.90 -12.51 5.41
C THR A 65 -8.07 -13.49 5.60
N SER A 66 -8.64 -13.58 6.80
CA SER A 66 -9.77 -14.47 7.09
C SER A 66 -11.09 -14.00 6.49
N LEU A 67 -11.17 -12.72 6.11
CA LEU A 67 -12.32 -12.11 5.48
C LEU A 67 -12.22 -12.16 3.95
N THR A 68 -13.37 -12.06 3.27
CA THR A 68 -13.44 -11.96 1.80
C THR A 68 -12.57 -10.82 1.25
N VAL A 69 -12.38 -9.75 2.04
CA VAL A 69 -11.41 -8.69 1.78
C VAL A 69 -10.42 -8.68 2.96
N PRO A 70 -9.11 -8.86 2.72
CA PRO A 70 -8.12 -8.82 3.78
C PRO A 70 -8.05 -7.42 4.41
N VAL A 71 -8.06 -7.34 5.74
CA VAL A 71 -8.08 -6.06 6.49
C VAL A 71 -7.08 -6.04 7.65
N CYS A 72 -6.58 -4.87 8.01
CA CYS A 72 -5.69 -4.71 9.17
C CYS A 72 -6.45 -4.79 10.48
N LYS A 73 -5.95 -5.60 11.41
CA LYS A 73 -6.46 -5.74 12.78
C LYS A 73 -5.36 -5.57 13.83
#